data_AF-A0A7E5W6K1-F1
#
_entry.id   AF-A0A7E5W6K1-F1
#
_cell.length_a   1.000
_cell.length_b   1.000
_cell.length_c   1.000
_cell.angle_alpha   90.00
_cell.angle_beta   90.00
_cell.angle_gamma   90.00
#
_symmetry.space_group_name_H-M   'P 1'
#
loop_
_entity.id
_entity.type
_entity.pdbx_description
1 polymer ?
#
loop_
_entity_poly.entity_id
_entity_poly.type
_entity_poly.pdbx_seq_one_letter_code
_entity_poly.pdbx_strand_id
1 'polypeptide(L)'
;MPPARRANIGRRTRNANDVALLRRSQTADERAQANASQRERNARNRFVNPVPVLNLARPSRIRRAVLAEMMRAAFNYNSQIDYSMYGYIGMMDAICPHCDAANFRGETPGMCCANGKVRLPALETPPEPLYSFIFGTSQASKHFLSHIQQYNSAFQMTSFGATKIIRDNFMPTFKIQGQIYHQAGSLLPYPDADHQFLQIYFIGDENRELDQRCAIVSNTRREIIRELQRFFHQHNALVQLFKIALDRMPTDNRKIVIRADRTPFGEHARRFNAFKVKHFTFVV
;
A
#
# COMPACT_ATOMS: atom_id res chain seq x y z
N MET A 1 60.04 -2.51 41.65
CA MET A 1 58.76 -2.96 41.06
C MET A 1 57.61 -2.22 41.74
N PRO A 2 56.68 -1.56 41.02
CA PRO A 2 55.44 -1.07 41.63
C PRO A 2 54.41 -2.20 41.77
N PRO A 3 53.54 -2.19 42.81
CA PRO A 3 52.69 -3.33 43.15
C PRO A 3 51.47 -3.46 42.23
N ALA A 4 51.09 -4.72 41.93
CA ALA A 4 49.96 -5.07 41.07
C ALA A 4 48.60 -4.72 41.72
N ARG A 5 47.72 -4.03 40.98
CA ARG A 5 46.32 -3.78 41.37
C ARG A 5 45.53 -5.11 41.36
N ARG A 6 45.12 -5.59 42.54
CA ARG A 6 44.17 -6.72 42.67
C ARG A 6 42.79 -6.32 42.15
N ALA A 7 42.18 -7.15 41.31
CA ALA A 7 40.84 -6.94 40.77
C ALA A 7 39.76 -7.18 41.85
N ASN A 8 38.88 -6.18 42.09
CA ASN A 8 37.80 -6.19 43.09
C ASN A 8 36.60 -7.10 42.74
N ILE A 9 36.84 -8.22 42.06
CA ILE A 9 35.81 -9.14 41.55
C ILE A 9 34.98 -9.75 42.70
N GLY A 10 35.63 -10.06 43.83
CA GLY A 10 34.97 -10.63 45.01
C GLY A 10 33.99 -9.70 45.74
N ARG A 11 34.17 -8.37 45.63
CA ARG A 11 33.26 -7.39 46.26
C ARG A 11 32.01 -7.15 45.41
N ARG A 12 32.16 -7.13 44.08
CA ARG A 12 31.03 -6.97 43.14
C ARG A 12 30.09 -8.17 43.17
N THR A 13 30.65 -9.38 43.26
CA THR A 13 29.88 -10.63 43.33
C THR A 13 29.11 -10.75 44.64
N ARG A 14 29.70 -10.39 45.79
CA ARG A 14 28.97 -10.31 47.07
C ARG A 14 27.83 -9.29 47.04
N ASN A 15 28.09 -8.07 46.58
CA ASN A 15 27.06 -7.03 46.48
C ASN A 15 25.89 -7.45 45.57
N ALA A 16 26.15 -8.16 44.46
CA ALA A 16 25.10 -8.65 43.58
C ALA A 16 24.22 -9.71 44.25
N ASN A 17 24.82 -10.62 45.02
CA ASN A 17 24.09 -11.64 45.76
C ASN A 17 23.26 -11.04 46.90
N ASP A 18 23.79 -10.07 47.64
CA ASP A 18 23.05 -9.39 48.71
C ASP A 18 21.83 -8.63 48.16
N VAL A 19 21.98 -7.94 47.03
CA VAL A 19 20.86 -7.27 46.34
C VAL A 19 19.82 -8.28 45.84
N ALA A 20 20.25 -9.45 45.37
CA ALA A 20 19.33 -10.50 44.93
C ALA A 20 18.54 -11.11 46.10
N LEU A 21 19.16 -11.31 47.26
CA LEU A 21 18.49 -11.76 48.48
C LEU A 21 17.48 -10.74 48.99
N LEU A 22 17.88 -9.46 49.06
CA LEU A 22 16.98 -8.35 49.43
C LEU A 22 15.76 -8.26 48.51
N ARG A 23 15.92 -8.48 47.20
CA ARG A 23 14.78 -8.50 46.25
C ARG A 23 13.84 -9.68 46.44
N ARG A 24 14.34 -10.82 46.94
CA ARG A 24 13.52 -12.00 47.21
C ARG A 24 12.73 -11.87 48.50
N SER A 25 13.24 -11.12 49.48
CA SER A 25 12.58 -10.90 50.77
C SER A 25 11.55 -9.75 50.75
N GLN A 26 11.47 -8.97 49.66
CA GLN A 26 10.54 -7.83 49.55
C GLN A 26 9.10 -8.25 49.23
N THR A 27 8.16 -7.58 49.89
CA THR A 27 6.72 -7.73 49.62
C THR A 27 6.34 -7.13 48.26
N ALA A 28 5.13 -7.41 47.78
CA ALA A 28 4.66 -6.89 46.48
C ALA A 28 4.56 -5.36 46.48
N ASP A 29 4.11 -4.76 47.58
CA ASP A 29 3.92 -3.32 47.71
C ASP A 29 5.26 -2.56 47.79
N GLU A 30 6.24 -3.11 48.50
CA GLU A 30 7.61 -2.56 48.53
C GLU A 30 8.26 -2.56 47.14
N ARG A 31 8.03 -3.62 46.35
CA ARG A 31 8.50 -3.70 44.96
C ARG A 31 7.79 -2.69 44.06
N ALA A 32 6.49 -2.46 44.27
CA ALA A 32 5.73 -1.46 43.53
C ALA A 32 6.24 -0.03 43.81
N GLN A 33 6.46 0.31 45.08
CA GLN A 33 7.03 1.61 45.47
C GLN A 33 8.45 1.81 44.93
N ALA A 34 9.33 0.81 45.03
CA ALA A 34 10.68 0.90 44.49
C ALA A 34 10.69 1.13 42.97
N ASN A 35 9.80 0.43 42.25
CA ASN A 35 9.64 0.63 40.80
C ASN A 35 9.08 2.01 40.46
N ALA A 36 8.14 2.54 41.26
CA ALA A 36 7.60 3.89 41.07
C ALA A 36 8.68 4.96 41.27
N SER A 37 9.45 4.87 42.36
CA SER A 37 10.58 5.79 42.61
C SER A 37 11.67 5.69 41.53
N GLN A 38 11.93 4.50 40.98
CA GLN A 38 12.86 4.31 39.87
C GLN A 38 12.34 4.97 38.58
N ARG A 39 11.02 4.88 38.30
CA ARG A 39 10.39 5.56 37.16
C ARG A 39 10.50 7.07 37.26
N GLU A 40 10.26 7.64 38.45
CA GLU A 40 10.42 9.08 38.68
C GLU A 40 11.88 9.55 38.51
N ARG A 41 12.86 8.78 39.01
CA ARG A 41 14.28 9.08 38.78
C ARG A 41 14.64 9.00 37.30
N ASN A 42 14.16 8.00 36.58
CA ASN A 42 14.39 7.88 35.13
C ASN A 42 13.72 9.02 34.35
N ALA A 43 12.52 9.45 34.76
CA ALA A 43 11.84 10.60 34.17
C ALA A 43 12.62 11.90 34.41
N ARG A 44 13.12 12.13 35.63
CA ARG A 44 13.99 13.28 35.94
C ARG A 44 15.29 13.25 35.14
N ASN A 45 15.94 12.09 35.01
CA ASN A 45 17.17 11.95 34.22
C ASN A 45 16.96 12.12 32.72
N ARG A 46 15.73 11.93 32.20
CA ARG A 46 15.38 12.20 30.80
C ARG A 46 15.38 13.69 30.45
N PHE A 47 15.14 14.57 31.44
CA PHE A 47 15.20 16.03 31.26
C PHE A 47 16.63 16.59 31.39
N VAL A 48 17.51 15.90 32.10
CA VAL A 48 18.89 16.35 32.36
C VAL A 48 19.88 15.88 31.29
N ASN A 49 19.57 14.79 30.57
CA ASN A 49 20.37 14.32 29.42
C ASN A 49 19.52 14.37 28.14
N PRO A 50 19.54 15.48 27.39
CA PRO A 50 19.23 15.40 25.97
C PRO A 50 20.14 14.34 25.34
N VAL A 51 19.64 13.65 24.31
CA VAL A 51 20.43 12.81 23.40
C VAL A 51 21.83 13.42 23.27
N PRO A 52 22.95 12.68 23.45
CA PRO A 52 24.25 13.28 23.29
C PRO A 52 24.33 13.78 21.86
N VAL A 53 24.18 15.10 21.69
CA VAL A 53 24.66 15.81 20.52
C VAL A 53 26.14 15.52 20.56
N LEU A 54 26.59 14.58 19.72
CA LEU A 54 27.98 14.25 19.54
C LEU A 54 28.70 15.57 19.25
N ASN A 55 29.36 16.12 20.27
CA ASN A 55 30.27 17.22 20.10
C ASN A 55 31.25 16.80 19.00
N LEU A 56 31.20 17.53 17.89
CA LEU A 56 31.99 17.34 16.68
C LEU A 56 33.48 17.40 17.03
N ALA A 57 34.03 16.25 17.42
CA ALA A 57 35.45 16.08 17.68
C ALA A 57 36.03 15.05 16.69
N ARG A 58 36.70 15.59 15.66
CA ARG A 58 37.60 14.94 14.70
C ARG A 58 36.97 14.01 13.63
N PRO A 59 37.09 14.35 12.32
CA PRO A 59 36.49 13.61 11.19
C PRO A 59 36.89 12.13 11.07
N SER A 60 38.05 11.72 11.60
CA SER A 60 38.60 10.39 11.35
C SER A 60 37.94 9.26 12.15
N ARG A 61 37.26 9.55 13.26
CA ARG A 61 36.54 8.53 14.06
C ARG A 61 35.11 8.28 13.55
N ILE A 62 34.51 9.23 12.84
CA ILE A 62 33.16 9.13 12.26
C ILE A 62 33.11 8.04 11.18
N ARG A 63 34.13 7.94 10.33
CA ARG A 63 34.17 6.94 9.24
C ARG A 63 34.10 5.48 9.70
N ARG A 64 34.65 5.16 10.89
CA ARG A 64 34.62 3.78 11.43
C ARG A 64 33.36 3.46 12.23
N ALA A 65 32.74 4.45 12.87
CA ALA A 65 31.52 4.25 13.65
C ALA A 65 30.29 4.09 12.74
N VAL A 66 30.19 4.88 11.66
CA VAL A 66 29.04 4.84 10.74
C VAL A 66 28.95 3.53 9.96
N LEU A 67 30.09 2.93 9.56
CA LEU A 67 30.09 1.66 8.82
C LEU A 67 29.53 0.48 9.63
N ALA A 68 29.69 0.50 10.97
CA ALA A 68 29.15 -0.52 11.86
C ALA A 68 27.63 -0.37 12.11
N GLU A 69 27.05 0.79 11.79
CA GLU A 69 25.66 1.15 12.13
C GLU A 69 24.69 1.01 10.92
N MET A 70 25.20 0.63 9.74
CA MET A 70 24.37 0.49 8.54
C MET A 70 23.68 -0.87 8.36
N MET A 71 24.03 -1.86 9.20
CA MET A 71 23.27 -3.12 9.24
C MET A 71 21.81 -2.80 9.59
N ARG A 72 20.89 -3.10 8.67
CA ARG A 72 19.45 -2.81 8.78
C ARG A 72 19.07 -1.33 8.75
N ALA A 73 19.94 -0.44 8.26
CA ALA A 73 19.59 0.98 8.12
C ALA A 73 18.36 1.23 7.23
N ALA A 74 18.04 0.33 6.30
CA ALA A 74 16.79 0.38 5.53
C ALA A 74 15.52 0.33 6.43
N PHE A 75 15.58 -0.34 7.57
CA PHE A 75 14.47 -0.42 8.54
C PHE A 75 14.44 0.75 9.53
N ASN A 76 15.54 1.49 9.65
CA ASN A 76 15.70 2.66 10.52
C ASN A 76 16.17 3.86 9.70
N TYR A 77 15.39 4.23 8.69
CA TYR A 77 15.74 5.34 7.81
C TYR A 77 15.89 6.65 8.60
N ASN A 78 17.02 7.32 8.42
CA ASN A 78 17.32 8.62 9.01
C ASN A 78 17.64 9.61 7.90
N SER A 79 16.74 10.57 7.66
CA SER A 79 16.88 11.59 6.61
C SER A 79 18.09 12.52 6.77
N GLN A 80 18.77 12.51 7.91
CA GLN A 80 19.99 13.28 8.14
C GLN A 80 21.26 12.55 7.67
N ILE A 81 21.16 11.27 7.30
CA ILE A 81 22.28 10.48 6.78
C ILE A 81 22.28 10.57 5.26
N ASP A 82 23.40 11.00 4.68
CA ASP A 82 23.62 10.89 3.24
C ASP A 82 23.95 9.44 2.87
N TYR A 83 22.92 8.66 2.54
CA TYR A 83 23.05 7.26 2.14
C TYR A 83 23.76 7.07 0.79
N SER A 84 23.88 8.11 -0.05
CA SER A 84 24.52 8.01 -1.37
C SER A 84 26.00 7.65 -1.27
N MET A 85 26.64 8.00 -0.16
CA MET A 85 28.06 7.73 0.11
C MET A 85 28.38 6.28 0.49
N TYR A 86 27.36 5.45 0.77
CA TYR A 86 27.56 4.19 1.51
C TYR A 86 27.18 2.92 0.76
N GLY A 87 26.72 3.00 -0.49
CA GLY A 87 26.37 1.78 -1.20
C GLY A 87 25.94 2.00 -2.62
N TYR A 88 26.92 2.08 -3.52
CA TYR A 88 26.65 1.77 -4.92
C TYR A 88 26.59 0.25 -5.07
N ILE A 89 25.38 -0.30 -5.19
CA ILE A 89 25.15 -1.75 -5.37
C ILE A 89 25.43 -2.24 -6.80
N GLY A 90 25.95 -1.36 -7.66
CA GLY A 90 26.20 -1.64 -9.07
C GLY A 90 25.00 -1.32 -9.97
N MET A 91 25.21 -1.46 -11.28
CA MET A 91 24.12 -1.52 -12.24
C MET A 91 23.44 -2.89 -12.15
N MET A 92 22.18 -2.94 -12.56
CA MET A 92 21.47 -4.19 -12.80
C MET A 92 21.85 -4.72 -14.19
N ASP A 93 23.11 -5.16 -14.34
CA ASP A 93 23.72 -5.56 -15.61
C ASP A 93 24.05 -7.07 -15.69
N ALA A 94 23.85 -7.82 -14.61
CA ALA A 94 24.07 -9.26 -14.59
C ALA A 94 22.84 -10.00 -15.13
N ILE A 95 22.86 -10.30 -16.43
CA ILE A 95 21.74 -10.98 -17.10
C ILE A 95 21.70 -12.46 -16.72
N CYS A 96 20.54 -12.92 -16.23
CA CYS A 96 20.32 -14.33 -15.94
C CYS A 96 20.34 -15.17 -17.23
N PRO A 97 21.12 -16.26 -17.33
CA PRO A 97 21.18 -17.09 -18.53
C PRO A 97 19.92 -17.94 -18.79
N HIS A 98 18.97 -17.95 -17.86
CA HIS A 98 17.75 -18.77 -17.96
C HIS A 98 16.49 -17.98 -18.30
N CYS A 99 16.41 -16.70 -17.90
CA CYS A 99 15.19 -15.91 -18.01
C CYS A 99 15.43 -14.46 -18.47
N ASP A 100 16.68 -14.11 -18.81
CA ASP A 100 17.10 -12.77 -19.25
C ASP A 100 16.82 -11.64 -18.25
N ALA A 101 16.39 -11.96 -17.03
CA ALA A 101 16.22 -11.00 -15.97
C ALA A 101 17.56 -10.35 -15.64
N ALA A 102 17.56 -9.02 -15.59
CA ALA A 102 18.70 -8.25 -15.15
C ALA A 102 18.77 -8.31 -13.61
N ASN A 103 19.93 -8.70 -13.08
CA ASN A 103 20.19 -8.81 -11.64
C ASN A 103 21.36 -7.89 -11.26
N PHE A 104 21.49 -7.61 -9.97
CA PHE A 104 22.71 -7.02 -9.41
C PHE A 104 23.78 -8.12 -9.23
N ARG A 105 25.05 -7.78 -9.43
CA ARG A 105 26.17 -8.75 -9.35
C ARG A 105 26.31 -9.48 -8.01
N GLY A 106 25.79 -8.89 -6.92
CA GLY A 106 25.80 -9.49 -5.58
C GLY A 106 24.60 -10.38 -5.26
N GLU A 107 23.62 -10.49 -6.16
CA GLU A 107 22.44 -11.31 -5.96
C GLU A 107 22.73 -12.79 -6.18
N THR A 108 22.01 -13.64 -5.45
CA THR A 108 22.13 -15.09 -5.65
C THR A 108 21.50 -15.50 -6.99
N PRO A 109 22.04 -16.51 -7.69
CA PRO A 109 21.50 -16.98 -8.98
C PRO A 109 20.02 -17.41 -8.95
N GLY A 110 19.48 -17.64 -7.75
CA GLY A 110 18.08 -18.03 -7.53
C GLY A 110 17.08 -16.88 -7.50
N MET A 111 17.51 -15.61 -7.42
CA MET A 111 16.61 -14.48 -7.12
C MET A 111 15.52 -14.26 -8.18
N CYS A 112 15.81 -14.48 -9.46
CA CYS A 112 14.88 -14.20 -10.56
C CYS A 112 14.01 -15.40 -10.97
N CYS A 113 14.63 -16.57 -11.16
CA CYS A 113 13.95 -17.75 -11.71
C CYS A 113 14.27 -19.04 -10.94
N ALA A 114 14.71 -18.92 -9.68
CA ALA A 114 15.19 -20.04 -8.87
C ALA A 114 16.24 -20.88 -9.61
N ASN A 115 17.18 -20.21 -10.30
CA ASN A 115 18.24 -20.82 -11.09
C ASN A 115 17.70 -21.74 -12.21
N GLY A 116 16.75 -21.22 -13.00
CA GLY A 116 16.14 -21.90 -14.16
C GLY A 116 14.98 -22.84 -13.84
N LYS A 117 14.59 -22.98 -12.57
CA LYS A 117 13.47 -23.85 -12.17
C LYS A 117 12.10 -23.24 -12.46
N VAL A 118 12.01 -21.91 -12.50
CA VAL A 118 10.78 -21.18 -12.83
C VAL A 118 10.90 -20.62 -14.23
N ARG A 119 10.00 -21.04 -15.12
CA ARG A 119 9.85 -20.47 -16.46
C ARG A 119 8.58 -19.64 -16.50
N LEU A 120 8.73 -18.32 -16.55
CA LEU A 120 7.60 -17.42 -16.72
C LEU A 120 7.12 -17.46 -18.18
N PRO A 121 5.81 -17.47 -18.43
CA PRO A 121 5.29 -17.27 -19.77
C PRO A 121 5.69 -15.88 -20.27
N ALA A 122 5.86 -15.75 -21.59
CA ALA A 122 6.08 -14.45 -22.19
C ALA A 122 4.89 -13.54 -21.90
N LEU A 123 5.16 -12.29 -21.54
CA LEU A 123 4.10 -11.30 -21.38
C LEU A 123 3.50 -11.04 -22.76
N GLU A 124 2.18 -11.22 -22.85
CA GLU A 124 1.45 -10.84 -24.05
C GLU A 124 1.55 -9.32 -24.24
N THR A 125 1.81 -8.92 -25.48
CA THR A 125 1.78 -7.50 -25.84
C THR A 125 0.35 -6.99 -25.69
N PRO A 126 0.12 -5.86 -25.00
CA PRO A 126 -1.21 -5.29 -24.93
C PRO A 126 -1.72 -4.96 -26.34
N PRO A 127 -3.03 -5.06 -26.59
CA PRO A 127 -3.63 -4.62 -27.84
C PRO A 127 -3.55 -3.09 -28.02
N GLU A 128 -3.61 -2.63 -29.26
CA GLU A 128 -3.76 -1.19 -29.54
C GLU A 128 -5.14 -0.68 -29.10
N PRO A 129 -5.24 0.59 -28.62
CA PRO A 129 -4.21 1.64 -28.62
C PRO A 129 -3.30 1.64 -27.37
N LEU A 130 -3.50 0.71 -26.42
CA LEU A 130 -2.76 0.70 -25.15
C LEU A 130 -1.26 0.49 -25.38
N TYR A 131 -0.89 -0.39 -26.32
CA TYR A 131 0.50 -0.61 -26.69
C TYR A 131 1.21 0.71 -27.05
N SER A 132 0.66 1.47 -27.99
CA SER A 132 1.25 2.75 -28.41
C SER A 132 1.33 3.79 -27.29
N PHE A 133 0.46 3.72 -26.28
CA PHE A 133 0.41 4.70 -25.20
C PHE A 133 1.35 4.43 -24.02
N ILE A 134 1.76 3.19 -23.74
CA ILE A 134 2.50 2.86 -22.51
C ILE A 134 4.03 2.99 -22.59
N PHE A 135 4.62 3.12 -23.78
CA PHE A 135 6.10 3.08 -23.94
C PHE A 135 6.80 4.45 -23.97
N GLY A 136 6.08 5.55 -23.93
CA GLY A 136 6.64 6.91 -23.87
C GLY A 136 7.34 7.37 -25.15
N THR A 137 7.11 6.71 -26.29
CA THR A 137 7.84 6.96 -27.53
C THR A 137 7.31 8.18 -28.29
N SER A 138 5.98 8.32 -28.40
CA SER A 138 5.32 9.43 -29.09
C SER A 138 4.93 10.58 -28.15
N GLN A 139 4.62 11.76 -28.70
CA GLN A 139 4.12 12.88 -27.89
C GLN A 139 2.75 12.56 -27.25
N ALA A 140 1.92 11.76 -27.92
CA ALA A 140 0.66 11.27 -27.38
C ALA A 140 0.90 10.33 -26.19
N SER A 141 1.84 9.38 -26.32
CA SER A 141 2.22 8.45 -25.25
C SER A 141 2.81 9.18 -24.04
N LYS A 142 3.72 10.14 -24.25
CA LYS A 142 4.29 10.96 -23.17
C LYS A 142 3.20 11.73 -22.42
N HIS A 143 2.24 12.31 -23.14
CA HIS A 143 1.12 13.01 -22.53
C HIS A 143 0.18 12.04 -21.79
N PHE A 144 -0.08 10.86 -22.37
CA PHE A 144 -0.89 9.83 -21.72
C PHE A 144 -0.28 9.42 -20.38
N LEU A 145 1.01 9.10 -20.36
CA LEU A 145 1.73 8.70 -19.15
C LEU A 145 1.77 9.81 -18.09
N SER A 146 1.99 11.08 -18.50
CA SER A 146 2.01 12.19 -17.54
C SER A 146 0.64 12.52 -16.94
N HIS A 147 -0.45 12.12 -17.61
CA HIS A 147 -1.84 12.35 -17.17
C HIS A 147 -2.63 11.04 -16.99
N ILE A 148 -1.94 9.92 -16.71
CA ILE A 148 -2.54 8.58 -16.70
C ILE A 148 -3.68 8.46 -15.68
N GLN A 149 -3.57 9.19 -14.56
CA GLN A 149 -4.60 9.21 -13.53
C GLN A 149 -5.91 9.83 -14.03
N GLN A 150 -5.82 10.90 -14.83
CA GLN A 150 -6.98 11.54 -15.45
C GLN A 150 -7.61 10.59 -16.47
N TYR A 151 -6.83 9.96 -17.35
CA TYR A 151 -7.36 8.97 -18.29
C TYR A 151 -8.05 7.80 -17.57
N ASN A 152 -7.43 7.25 -16.53
CA ASN A 152 -8.06 6.19 -15.72
C ASN A 152 -9.35 6.67 -15.05
N SER A 153 -9.37 7.91 -14.55
CA SER A 153 -10.55 8.51 -13.92
C SER A 153 -11.70 8.71 -14.92
N ALA A 154 -11.37 9.04 -16.19
CA ALA A 154 -12.36 9.21 -17.24
C ALA A 154 -13.07 7.90 -17.62
N PHE A 155 -12.45 6.74 -17.38
CA PHE A 155 -12.99 5.41 -17.68
C PHE A 155 -13.39 4.60 -16.43
N GLN A 156 -13.36 5.21 -15.25
CA GLN A 156 -13.73 4.50 -14.03
C GLN A 156 -15.24 4.18 -14.01
N MET A 157 -15.59 2.93 -13.70
CA MET A 157 -16.99 2.48 -13.66
C MET A 157 -17.66 2.71 -12.29
N THR A 158 -16.88 2.81 -11.24
CA THR A 158 -17.36 2.93 -9.86
C THR A 158 -16.70 4.12 -9.18
N SER A 159 -17.43 4.78 -8.29
CA SER A 159 -16.82 5.75 -7.38
C SER A 159 -16.13 5.05 -6.22
N PHE A 160 -15.22 5.77 -5.57
CA PHE A 160 -14.51 5.31 -4.39
C PHE A 160 -15.26 5.68 -3.11
N GLY A 161 -15.53 4.70 -2.25
CA GLY A 161 -16.12 4.91 -0.94
C GLY A 161 -15.26 4.34 0.19
N ALA A 162 -15.22 5.06 1.31
CA ALA A 162 -14.52 4.64 2.52
C ALA A 162 -15.30 5.05 3.78
N THR A 163 -15.16 4.27 4.86
CA THR A 163 -15.90 4.50 6.12
C THR A 163 -15.45 5.78 6.82
N LYS A 164 -14.14 6.01 6.88
CA LYS A 164 -13.56 7.22 7.47
C LYS A 164 -12.29 7.59 6.72
N ILE A 165 -12.30 8.79 6.14
CA ILE A 165 -11.13 9.40 5.50
C ILE A 165 -10.56 10.40 6.50
N ILE A 166 -9.34 10.15 6.97
CA ILE A 166 -8.63 11.04 7.88
C ILE A 166 -7.69 11.90 7.03
N ARG A 167 -7.97 13.21 7.02
CA ARG A 167 -7.11 14.23 6.43
C ARG A 167 -6.49 15.04 7.56
N ASP A 168 -5.31 14.64 8.00
CA ASP A 168 -4.51 15.47 8.90
C ASP A 168 -3.92 16.62 8.07
N ASN A 169 -4.01 17.86 8.58
CA ASN A 169 -3.46 19.03 7.89
C ASN A 169 -1.98 18.78 7.54
N PHE A 170 -1.59 19.17 6.32
CA PHE A 170 -0.24 18.99 5.74
C PHE A 170 0.13 17.60 5.19
N MET A 171 -0.74 16.58 5.26
CA MET A 171 -0.41 15.27 4.70
C MET A 171 -0.83 15.16 3.22
N PRO A 172 0.09 14.88 2.28
CA PRO A 172 -0.25 14.71 0.85
C PRO A 172 -1.01 13.39 0.58
N THR A 173 -1.14 12.53 1.59
CA THR A 173 -1.87 11.27 1.55
C THR A 173 -3.06 11.32 2.49
N PHE A 174 -4.15 10.64 2.13
CA PHE A 174 -5.29 10.44 3.02
C PHE A 174 -5.20 9.05 3.66
N LYS A 175 -5.51 8.94 4.95
CA LYS A 175 -5.56 7.66 5.66
C LYS A 175 -7.00 7.16 5.69
N ILE A 176 -7.20 5.90 5.35
CA ILE A 176 -8.50 5.25 5.46
C ILE A 176 -8.50 4.37 6.71
N GLN A 177 -9.50 4.58 7.56
CA GLN A 177 -9.78 3.68 8.68
C GLN A 177 -11.09 2.95 8.41
N GLY A 178 -11.05 1.61 8.41
CA GLY A 178 -12.20 0.77 8.13
C GLY A 178 -12.15 0.13 6.74
N GLN A 179 -13.32 -0.12 6.15
CA GLN A 179 -13.45 -0.86 4.89
C GLN A 179 -13.46 0.09 3.69
N ILE A 180 -12.84 -0.36 2.60
CA ILE A 180 -12.89 0.28 1.28
C ILE A 180 -13.97 -0.42 0.45
N TYR A 181 -14.77 0.36 -0.25
CA TYR A 181 -15.80 -0.14 -1.16
C TYR A 181 -15.77 0.62 -2.49
N HIS A 182 -15.99 -0.13 -3.57
CA HIS A 182 -16.31 0.43 -4.88
C HIS A 182 -17.82 0.62 -4.96
N GLN A 183 -18.27 1.84 -5.18
CA GLN A 183 -19.68 2.17 -5.26
C GLN A 183 -20.08 2.22 -6.74
N ALA A 184 -20.83 1.21 -7.16
CA ALA A 184 -21.55 1.24 -8.44
C ALA A 184 -22.91 1.89 -8.20
N GLY A 185 -23.17 3.01 -8.88
CA GLY A 185 -24.47 3.68 -8.85
C GLY A 185 -25.53 2.95 -9.68
N SER A 186 -26.67 3.61 -9.88
CA SER A 186 -27.67 3.18 -10.87
C SER A 186 -27.04 3.09 -12.26
N LEU A 187 -27.49 2.14 -13.09
CA LEU A 187 -27.05 2.01 -14.48
C LEU A 187 -27.54 3.17 -15.37
N LEU A 188 -28.66 3.78 -14.99
CA LEU A 188 -29.22 4.98 -15.63
C LEU A 188 -29.14 6.17 -14.68
N PRO A 189 -28.94 7.40 -15.20
CA PRO A 189 -28.98 8.59 -14.36
C PRO A 189 -30.38 8.81 -13.78
N TYR A 190 -30.44 9.56 -12.69
CA TYR A 190 -31.70 10.09 -12.18
C TYR A 190 -32.25 11.16 -13.14
N PRO A 191 -33.56 11.47 -13.08
CA PRO A 191 -34.11 12.61 -13.80
C PRO A 191 -33.27 13.88 -13.55
N ASP A 192 -32.97 14.60 -14.61
CA ASP A 192 -32.17 15.85 -14.60
C ASP A 192 -30.71 15.71 -14.13
N ALA A 193 -30.20 14.49 -13.93
CA ALA A 193 -28.81 14.25 -13.58
C ALA A 193 -27.95 13.92 -14.81
N ASP A 194 -26.71 14.40 -14.80
CA ASP A 194 -25.71 14.03 -15.78
C ASP A 194 -25.25 12.57 -15.64
N HIS A 195 -24.83 11.98 -16.74
CA HIS A 195 -24.29 10.62 -16.74
C HIS A 195 -22.90 10.60 -16.10
N GLN A 196 -22.71 9.72 -15.12
CA GLN A 196 -21.44 9.58 -14.41
C GLN A 196 -20.96 8.14 -14.37
N PHE A 197 -19.64 7.96 -14.31
CA PHE A 197 -18.99 6.66 -14.16
C PHE A 197 -19.45 5.63 -15.22
N LEU A 198 -19.96 4.48 -14.78
CA LEU A 198 -20.48 3.43 -15.65
C LEU A 198 -21.61 3.90 -16.58
N GLN A 199 -22.44 4.86 -16.16
CA GLN A 199 -23.58 5.35 -16.96
C GLN A 199 -23.14 5.97 -18.28
N ILE A 200 -21.93 6.52 -18.34
CA ILE A 200 -21.38 7.15 -19.55
C ILE A 200 -21.27 6.13 -20.69
N TYR A 201 -21.08 4.83 -20.41
CA TYR A 201 -21.00 3.80 -21.45
C TYR A 201 -22.34 3.47 -22.12
N PHE A 202 -23.44 4.05 -21.65
CA PHE A 202 -24.80 3.72 -22.10
C PHE A 202 -25.58 4.95 -22.60
N ILE A 203 -24.90 6.06 -22.90
CA ILE A 203 -25.56 7.25 -23.48
C ILE A 203 -26.11 6.93 -24.89
N GLY A 204 -25.51 5.96 -25.58
CA GLY A 204 -25.96 5.46 -26.88
C GLY A 204 -25.41 6.20 -28.09
N ASP A 205 -24.70 7.31 -27.89
CA ASP A 205 -24.00 8.06 -28.94
C ASP A 205 -22.52 8.27 -28.57
N GLU A 206 -21.62 7.82 -29.44
CA GLU A 206 -20.16 7.84 -29.19
C GLU A 206 -19.64 9.25 -28.88
N ASN A 207 -20.15 10.27 -29.58
CA ASN A 207 -19.69 11.65 -29.40
C ASN A 207 -20.18 12.22 -28.08
N ARG A 208 -21.42 11.94 -27.68
CA ARG A 208 -21.95 12.34 -26.37
C ARG A 208 -21.22 11.68 -25.21
N GLU A 209 -20.85 10.39 -25.33
CA GLU A 209 -20.01 9.74 -24.32
C GLU A 209 -18.65 10.44 -24.20
N LEU A 210 -18.04 10.76 -25.33
CA LEU A 210 -16.75 11.44 -25.41
C LEU A 210 -16.82 12.85 -24.81
N ASP A 211 -17.85 13.62 -25.18
CA ASP A 211 -18.12 14.96 -24.64
C ASP A 211 -18.30 14.91 -23.13
N GLN A 212 -19.08 13.95 -22.64
CA GLN A 212 -19.31 13.78 -21.21
C GLN A 212 -18.03 13.47 -20.45
N ARG A 213 -17.17 12.59 -20.97
CA ARG A 213 -15.86 12.29 -20.34
C ARG A 213 -14.96 13.51 -20.32
N CYS A 214 -14.90 14.27 -21.42
CA CYS A 214 -14.10 15.48 -21.52
C CYS A 214 -14.64 16.62 -20.62
N ALA A 215 -15.95 16.66 -20.36
CA ALA A 215 -16.54 17.63 -19.44
C ALA A 215 -16.22 17.32 -17.98
N ILE A 216 -16.17 16.03 -17.60
CA ILE A 216 -15.90 15.59 -16.22
C ILE A 216 -14.39 15.65 -15.90
N VAL A 217 -13.53 15.32 -16.87
CA VAL A 217 -12.09 15.16 -16.62
C VAL A 217 -11.26 16.12 -17.48
N SER A 218 -10.64 17.09 -16.80
CA SER A 218 -9.72 18.06 -17.42
C SER A 218 -8.32 17.47 -17.67
N ASN A 219 -7.50 18.22 -18.43
CA ASN A 219 -6.12 17.85 -18.77
C ASN A 219 -5.99 16.52 -19.51
N THR A 220 -7.01 16.16 -20.31
CA THR A 220 -7.00 15.01 -21.20
C THR A 220 -7.06 15.46 -22.65
N ARG A 221 -6.56 14.63 -23.57
CA ARG A 221 -6.71 14.83 -25.02
C ARG A 221 -7.91 14.04 -25.51
N ARG A 222 -8.83 14.74 -26.16
CA ARG A 222 -10.06 14.15 -26.72
C ARG A 222 -9.79 12.96 -27.63
N GLU A 223 -8.77 13.02 -28.48
CA GLU A 223 -8.41 11.91 -29.38
C GLU A 223 -8.03 10.63 -28.61
N ILE A 224 -7.23 10.75 -27.55
CA ILE A 224 -6.83 9.61 -26.71
C ILE A 224 -8.05 9.02 -25.99
N ILE A 225 -8.95 9.87 -25.48
CA ILE A 225 -10.21 9.39 -24.88
C ILE A 225 -11.04 8.63 -25.93
N ARG A 226 -11.12 9.12 -27.17
CA ARG A 226 -11.86 8.44 -28.24
C ARG A 226 -11.29 7.05 -28.55
N GLU A 227 -9.97 6.97 -28.72
CA GLU A 227 -9.29 5.69 -28.98
C GLU A 227 -9.49 4.70 -27.83
N LEU A 228 -9.33 5.13 -26.58
CA LEU A 228 -9.57 4.30 -25.39
C LEU A 228 -11.04 3.91 -25.25
N GLN A 229 -11.98 4.80 -25.58
CA GLN A 229 -13.42 4.50 -25.53
C GLN A 229 -13.78 3.38 -26.49
N ARG A 230 -13.33 3.46 -27.75
CA ARG A 230 -13.52 2.40 -28.75
C ARG A 230 -12.92 1.09 -28.27
N PHE A 231 -11.68 1.15 -27.75
CA PHE A 231 -11.00 0.00 -27.18
C PHE A 231 -11.80 -0.67 -26.05
N PHE A 232 -12.29 0.10 -25.07
CA PHE A 232 -13.08 -0.46 -23.98
C PHE A 232 -14.44 -1.00 -24.45
N HIS A 233 -15.11 -0.34 -25.39
CA HIS A 233 -16.33 -0.90 -25.96
C HIS A 233 -16.07 -2.23 -26.67
N GLN A 234 -14.94 -2.38 -27.36
CA GLN A 234 -14.62 -3.62 -28.08
C GLN A 234 -14.18 -4.76 -27.17
N HIS A 235 -13.37 -4.48 -26.14
CA HIS A 235 -12.66 -5.52 -25.40
C HIS A 235 -13.11 -5.69 -23.94
N ASN A 236 -13.81 -4.70 -23.35
CA ASN A 236 -14.18 -4.78 -21.94
C ASN A 236 -15.44 -5.64 -21.75
N ALA A 237 -15.25 -6.85 -21.24
CA ALA A 237 -16.32 -7.81 -20.98
C ALA A 237 -17.41 -7.26 -20.02
N LEU A 238 -17.06 -6.35 -19.11
CA LEU A 238 -18.05 -5.72 -18.22
C LEU A 238 -18.96 -4.76 -18.97
N VAL A 239 -18.40 -3.94 -19.87
CA VAL A 239 -19.20 -3.05 -20.73
C VAL A 239 -20.20 -3.87 -21.52
N GLN A 240 -19.74 -4.97 -22.12
CA GLN A 240 -20.61 -5.89 -22.89
C GLN A 240 -21.69 -6.53 -22.02
N LEU A 241 -21.33 -7.01 -20.83
CA LEU A 241 -22.26 -7.61 -19.89
C LEU A 241 -23.37 -6.62 -19.48
N PHE A 242 -23.00 -5.40 -19.11
CA PHE A 242 -23.97 -4.39 -18.69
C PHE A 242 -24.87 -3.91 -19.83
N LYS A 243 -24.34 -3.79 -21.06
CA LYS A 243 -25.16 -3.50 -22.25
C LYS A 243 -26.23 -4.56 -22.46
N ILE A 244 -25.83 -5.83 -22.45
CA ILE A 244 -26.76 -6.96 -22.58
C ILE A 244 -27.80 -6.96 -21.44
N ALA A 245 -27.37 -6.67 -20.21
CA ALA A 245 -28.27 -6.60 -19.06
C ALA A 245 -29.29 -5.45 -19.19
N LEU A 246 -28.88 -4.31 -19.74
CA LEU A 246 -29.76 -3.16 -19.97
C LEU A 246 -30.77 -3.45 -21.08
N ASP A 247 -30.32 -4.03 -22.20
CA ASP A 247 -31.18 -4.39 -23.33
C ASP A 247 -32.22 -5.46 -22.98
N ARG A 248 -31.88 -6.35 -22.05
CA ARG A 248 -32.76 -7.42 -21.56
C ARG A 248 -33.51 -7.05 -20.29
N MET A 249 -33.36 -5.83 -19.79
CA MET A 249 -34.00 -5.42 -18.54
C MET A 249 -35.52 -5.41 -18.76
N PRO A 250 -36.29 -6.20 -18.00
CA PRO A 250 -37.72 -6.24 -18.17
C PRO A 250 -38.33 -4.92 -17.68
N THR A 251 -39.44 -4.49 -18.30
CA THR A 251 -40.07 -3.18 -18.06
C THR A 251 -40.84 -3.10 -16.74
N ASP A 252 -40.97 -4.22 -16.04
CA ASP A 252 -41.67 -4.33 -14.77
C ASP A 252 -40.77 -3.89 -13.60
N ASN A 253 -41.37 -3.13 -12.68
CA ASN A 253 -40.65 -2.52 -11.57
C ASN A 253 -40.36 -3.58 -10.49
N ARG A 254 -39.21 -4.25 -10.59
CA ARG A 254 -38.82 -5.32 -9.65
C ARG A 254 -37.99 -4.76 -8.49
N LYS A 255 -38.42 -5.06 -7.26
CA LYS A 255 -37.68 -4.69 -6.05
C LYS A 255 -36.83 -5.86 -5.55
N ILE A 256 -35.51 -5.73 -5.65
CA ILE A 256 -34.59 -6.69 -5.03
C ILE A 256 -34.51 -6.37 -3.54
N VAL A 257 -35.00 -7.28 -2.70
CA VAL A 257 -34.93 -7.16 -1.24
C VAL A 257 -33.84 -8.09 -0.70
N ILE A 258 -32.68 -7.52 -0.34
CA ILE A 258 -31.60 -8.27 0.30
C ILE A 258 -31.83 -8.28 1.81
N ARG A 259 -32.26 -9.42 2.35
CA ARG A 259 -32.43 -9.63 3.80
C ARG A 259 -31.15 -10.22 4.40
N ALA A 260 -30.24 -9.37 4.85
CA ALA A 260 -28.94 -9.79 5.43
C ALA A 260 -29.07 -10.51 6.79
N ASP A 261 -30.23 -10.36 7.43
CA ASP A 261 -30.66 -10.90 8.71
C ASP A 261 -31.38 -12.25 8.59
N ARG A 262 -31.82 -12.64 7.39
CA ARG A 262 -32.49 -13.93 7.19
C ARG A 262 -31.48 -15.07 7.10
N THR A 263 -31.72 -16.13 7.88
CA THR A 263 -31.00 -17.41 7.74
C THR A 263 -31.38 -18.05 6.41
N PRO A 264 -30.42 -18.51 5.58
CA PRO A 264 -30.72 -19.25 4.36
C PRO A 264 -31.61 -20.47 4.65
N PHE A 265 -32.46 -20.83 3.69
CA PHE A 265 -33.35 -21.97 3.83
C PHE A 265 -32.54 -23.25 4.02
N GLY A 266 -32.78 -23.97 5.13
CA GLY A 266 -32.05 -25.19 5.49
C GLY A 266 -30.84 -25.01 6.42
N GLU A 267 -30.48 -23.78 6.81
CA GLU A 267 -29.36 -23.52 7.74
C GLU A 267 -29.80 -23.16 9.18
N HIS A 268 -28.95 -23.49 10.16
CA HIS A 268 -29.23 -23.32 11.58
C HIS A 268 -28.98 -21.89 12.08
N ALA A 269 -29.90 -21.35 12.89
CA ALA A 269 -29.95 -19.95 13.33
C ALA A 269 -28.75 -19.42 14.15
N ARG A 270 -27.82 -20.28 14.59
CA ARG A 270 -26.70 -19.91 15.48
C ARG A 270 -25.31 -19.87 14.83
N ARG A 271 -25.22 -19.79 13.50
CA ARG A 271 -23.91 -19.70 12.82
C ARG A 271 -23.43 -18.24 12.75
N PHE A 272 -22.72 -17.80 13.77
CA PHE A 272 -22.00 -16.53 13.79
C PHE A 272 -20.55 -16.78 13.30
N ASN A 273 -20.07 -16.02 12.31
CA ASN A 273 -18.68 -16.01 11.79
C ASN A 273 -18.29 -16.96 10.64
N ALA A 274 -19.19 -17.27 9.71
CA ALA A 274 -18.73 -17.64 8.35
C ALA A 274 -18.58 -16.37 7.50
N PHE A 275 -17.55 -16.28 6.64
CA PHE A 275 -17.53 -15.28 5.56
C PHE A 275 -18.81 -15.46 4.75
N LYS A 276 -19.79 -14.57 4.94
CA LYS A 276 -21.01 -14.58 4.14
C LYS A 276 -20.65 -14.13 2.73
N VAL A 277 -20.21 -15.05 1.88
CA VAL A 277 -20.51 -14.92 0.45
C VAL A 277 -22.03 -14.87 0.41
N LYS A 278 -22.59 -13.71 0.05
CA LYS A 278 -24.03 -13.50 0.01
C LYS A 278 -24.59 -14.54 -0.98
N HIS A 279 -25.16 -15.62 -0.47
CA HIS A 279 -25.88 -16.57 -1.30
C HIS A 279 -27.09 -15.83 -1.89
N PHE A 280 -27.14 -15.77 -3.22
CA PHE A 280 -28.23 -15.16 -3.97
C PHE A 280 -29.31 -16.22 -4.15
N THR A 281 -30.50 -15.96 -3.61
CA THR A 281 -31.69 -16.76 -3.92
C THR A 281 -32.69 -15.83 -4.60
N PHE A 282 -33.00 -16.15 -5.85
CA PHE A 282 -34.04 -15.46 -6.60
C PHE A 282 -35.40 -15.92 -6.05
N VAL A 283 -36.21 -14.98 -5.60
CA VAL A 283 -37.64 -15.21 -5.43
C VAL A 283 -38.31 -14.42 -6.55
N VAL A 284 -38.88 -15.17 -7.50
CA VAL A 284 -39.63 -14.67 -8.66
C VAL A 284 -40.95 -14.09 -8.17
#